data_AF-C6BQY7-F1
#
_entry.id   AF-C6BQY7-F1
#
_cell.length_a   1.000
_cell.length_b   1.000
_cell.length_c   1.000
_cell.angle_alpha   90.00
_cell.angle_beta   90.00
_cell.angle_gamma   90.00
#
_symmetry.space_group_name_H-M   'P 1'
#
loop_
_entity.id
_entity.type
_entity.pdbx_description
1 polymer ?
#
loop_
_entity_poly.entity_id
_entity_poly.type
_entity_poly.pdbx_seq_one_letter_code
_entity_poly.pdbx_strand_id
1 'polypeptide(L)'
;MHLASRYAALIPVAALCLGLAACSDKTTDTAKQINREIETTKTISDPVSALAKLDPLQGSGRDALTGCEVVCGDIVQAMANLDDARTARIKQAMDRLTPAKLAEYFEGDSMLPLRDDMAPRILAAAQASTGTAVNSRLLRVAGQIVRDGKYVIRSSDKAAELFARAWLAGDPTAAANNAQLYDSLHDLNNAYLWALRCRAECHPDDGYRPVNAESLRSRLSTAAIRQAEQAALDPTVLSLAGR
;
A
#
# COMPACT_ATOMS: atom_id res chain seq x y z
N MET A 1 45.83 2.27 -40.76
CA MET A 1 46.08 1.39 -39.60
C MET A 1 45.23 1.92 -38.46
N HIS A 2 43.94 1.60 -38.42
CA HIS A 2 43.33 0.50 -37.66
C HIS A 2 43.56 0.56 -36.15
N LEU A 3 42.47 0.86 -35.43
CA LEU A 3 41.97 0.26 -34.18
C LEU A 3 40.66 1.00 -33.85
N ALA A 4 39.53 0.70 -34.50
CA ALA A 4 38.61 -0.41 -34.19
C ALA A 4 38.12 -0.42 -32.73
N SER A 5 36.93 0.19 -32.55
CA SER A 5 35.75 -0.35 -31.87
C SER A 5 36.00 -1.31 -30.70
N ARG A 6 35.65 -0.86 -29.49
CA ARG A 6 35.47 -1.72 -28.32
C ARG A 6 34.24 -1.27 -27.52
N TYR A 7 33.31 -2.21 -27.36
CA TYR A 7 32.17 -2.24 -26.44
C TYR A 7 30.96 -1.39 -26.88
N ALA A 8 30.10 -1.87 -27.78
CA ALA A 8 29.19 -3.02 -27.65
C ALA A 8 28.05 -2.79 -26.63
N ALA A 9 26.87 -2.52 -27.19
CA ALA A 9 25.57 -2.98 -26.73
C ALA A 9 25.05 -2.46 -25.37
N LEU A 10 24.80 -1.15 -25.28
CA LEU A 10 23.58 -0.69 -24.62
C LEU A 10 22.41 -1.01 -25.55
N ILE A 11 21.90 -2.24 -25.48
CA ILE A 11 20.59 -2.56 -26.06
C ILE A 11 19.57 -1.86 -25.15
N PRO A 12 18.80 -0.88 -25.63
CA PRO A 12 17.69 -0.35 -24.86
C PRO A 12 16.73 -1.52 -24.66
N VAL A 13 16.32 -1.80 -23.42
CA VAL A 13 15.31 -2.83 -23.08
C VAL A 13 14.02 -2.64 -23.92
N ALA A 14 13.78 -1.43 -24.43
CA ALA A 14 12.73 -1.11 -25.40
C ALA A 14 12.82 -1.89 -26.73
N ALA A 15 14.00 -2.33 -27.16
CA ALA A 15 14.18 -3.08 -28.41
C ALA A 15 13.81 -4.57 -28.29
N LEU A 16 13.66 -5.12 -27.08
CA LEU A 16 13.29 -6.53 -26.90
C LEU A 16 11.79 -6.81 -27.03
N CYS A 17 10.92 -5.80 -26.89
CA CYS A 17 9.48 -5.99 -27.10
C CYS A 17 9.03 -5.73 -28.56
N LEU A 18 9.95 -5.40 -29.49
CA LEU A 18 9.65 -5.10 -30.90
C LEU A 18 9.64 -6.33 -31.82
N GLY A 19 10.04 -7.50 -31.32
CA GLY A 19 9.95 -8.76 -32.04
C GLY A 19 8.67 -9.50 -31.70
N LEU A 20 7.62 -9.34 -32.53
CA LEU A 20 6.35 -10.09 -32.52
C LEU A 20 5.38 -9.75 -31.36
N ALA A 21 4.77 -8.57 -31.43
CA ALA A 21 3.65 -8.16 -30.58
C ALA A 21 2.32 -8.83 -30.98
N ALA A 22 2.24 -10.16 -30.91
CA ALA A 22 0.94 -10.82 -30.81
C ALA A 22 0.59 -10.88 -29.32
N CYS A 23 -0.46 -10.18 -28.90
CA CYS A 23 -1.00 -10.32 -27.55
C CYS A 23 -1.32 -11.79 -27.29
N SER A 24 -0.97 -12.30 -26.11
CA SER A 24 -1.29 -13.68 -25.77
C SER A 24 -2.82 -13.87 -25.75
N ASP A 25 -3.28 -15.08 -26.09
CA ASP A 25 -4.70 -15.43 -26.01
C ASP A 25 -5.24 -15.18 -24.58
N LYS A 26 -4.40 -15.45 -23.57
CA LYS A 26 -4.70 -15.19 -22.16
C LYS A 26 -4.99 -13.70 -21.89
N THR A 27 -4.15 -12.79 -22.39
CA THR A 27 -4.35 -11.34 -22.22
C THR A 27 -5.66 -10.89 -22.87
N THR A 28 -5.91 -11.36 -24.10
CA THR A 28 -7.11 -11.04 -24.87
C THR A 28 -8.39 -11.57 -24.18
N ASP A 29 -8.36 -12.80 -23.70
CA ASP A 29 -9.50 -13.42 -23.02
C ASP A 29 -9.78 -12.78 -21.66
N THR A 30 -8.73 -12.37 -20.94
CA THR A 30 -8.86 -11.60 -19.69
C THR A 30 -9.55 -10.26 -19.96
N ALA A 31 -9.15 -9.53 -21.01
CA ALA A 31 -9.79 -8.28 -21.39
C ALA A 31 -11.28 -8.46 -21.74
N LYS A 32 -11.62 -9.52 -22.49
CA LYS A 32 -13.02 -9.87 -22.80
C LYS A 32 -13.82 -10.23 -21.55
N GLN A 33 -13.23 -10.98 -20.62
CA GLN A 33 -13.86 -11.34 -19.36
C GLN A 33 -14.17 -10.10 -18.52
N ILE A 34 -13.20 -9.20 -18.37
CA ILE A 34 -13.38 -7.95 -17.63
C ILE A 34 -14.55 -7.15 -18.20
N ASN A 35 -14.56 -6.90 -19.51
CA ASN A 35 -15.63 -6.14 -20.16
C ASN A 35 -17.00 -6.83 -20.01
N ARG A 36 -17.07 -8.16 -20.12
CA ARG A 36 -18.32 -8.93 -19.92
C ARG A 36 -18.86 -8.78 -18.50
N GLU A 37 -18.01 -8.87 -17.49
CA GLU A 37 -18.43 -8.74 -16.09
C GLU A 37 -18.85 -7.29 -15.78
N ILE A 38 -18.16 -6.28 -16.33
CA ILE A 38 -18.59 -4.88 -16.23
C ILE A 38 -20.02 -4.72 -16.76
N GLU A 39 -20.32 -5.22 -17.97
CA GLU A 39 -21.68 -5.17 -18.52
C GLU A 39 -22.69 -5.92 -17.65
N THR A 40 -22.32 -7.09 -17.13
CA THR A 40 -23.18 -7.88 -16.23
C THR A 40 -23.55 -7.08 -14.98
N THR A 41 -22.59 -6.37 -14.38
CA THR A 41 -22.82 -5.57 -13.17
C THR A 41 -23.68 -4.33 -13.38
N LYS A 42 -23.94 -3.89 -14.62
CA LYS A 42 -24.89 -2.79 -14.89
C LYS A 42 -26.32 -3.15 -14.48
N THR A 43 -26.66 -4.44 -14.51
CA THR A 43 -27.98 -4.95 -14.10
C THR A 43 -28.10 -5.19 -12.60
N ILE A 44 -26.99 -5.15 -11.86
CA ILE A 44 -26.97 -5.34 -10.40
C ILE A 44 -27.24 -3.98 -9.74
N SER A 45 -28.40 -3.85 -9.09
CA SER A 45 -28.80 -2.62 -8.40
C SER A 45 -28.01 -2.38 -7.12
N ASP A 46 -27.64 -3.45 -6.41
CA ASP A 46 -26.88 -3.37 -5.18
C ASP A 46 -25.37 -3.12 -5.46
N PRO A 47 -24.82 -1.94 -5.12
CA PRO A 47 -23.44 -1.61 -5.45
C PRO A 47 -22.40 -2.48 -4.71
N VAL A 48 -22.73 -3.00 -3.52
CA VAL A 48 -21.84 -3.92 -2.79
C VAL A 48 -21.76 -5.26 -3.51
N SER A 49 -22.90 -5.83 -3.93
CA SER A 49 -22.95 -7.05 -4.73
C SER A 49 -22.26 -6.89 -6.09
N ALA A 50 -22.38 -5.72 -6.72
CA ALA A 50 -21.65 -5.40 -7.95
C ALA A 50 -20.12 -5.41 -7.71
N LEU A 51 -19.65 -4.77 -6.63
CA LEU A 51 -18.22 -4.77 -6.26
C LEU A 51 -17.67 -6.17 -5.98
N ALA A 52 -18.45 -7.04 -5.34
CA ALA A 52 -18.05 -8.43 -5.09
C ALA A 52 -17.72 -9.20 -6.38
N LYS A 53 -18.33 -8.82 -7.52
CA LYS A 53 -17.99 -9.37 -8.84
C LYS A 53 -16.78 -8.68 -9.50
N LEU A 54 -16.64 -7.37 -9.32
CA LEU A 54 -15.60 -6.58 -9.99
C LEU A 54 -14.23 -6.68 -9.30
N ASP A 55 -14.19 -6.78 -7.97
CA ASP A 55 -12.94 -6.78 -7.20
C ASP A 55 -11.96 -7.90 -7.56
N PRO A 56 -12.39 -9.17 -7.74
CA PRO A 56 -11.48 -10.25 -8.13
C PRO A 56 -10.78 -10.01 -9.46
N LEU A 57 -11.40 -9.25 -10.37
CA LEU A 57 -10.87 -8.99 -11.72
C LEU A 57 -9.63 -8.09 -11.71
N GLN A 58 -9.41 -7.30 -10.65
CA GLN A 58 -8.19 -6.50 -10.50
C GLN A 58 -6.94 -7.37 -10.47
N GLY A 59 -6.96 -8.46 -9.70
CA GLY A 59 -5.84 -9.39 -9.61
C GLY A 59 -5.58 -10.04 -10.96
N SER A 60 -6.61 -10.61 -11.57
CA SER A 60 -6.52 -11.25 -12.89
C SER A 60 -5.99 -10.30 -13.97
N GLY A 61 -6.45 -9.05 -13.98
CA GLY A 61 -5.99 -8.05 -14.95
C GLY A 61 -4.54 -7.59 -14.71
N ARG A 62 -4.11 -7.44 -13.45
CA ARG A 62 -2.70 -7.15 -13.12
C ARG A 62 -1.79 -8.31 -13.51
N ASP A 63 -2.19 -9.54 -13.24
CA ASP A 63 -1.45 -10.75 -13.63
C ASP A 63 -1.33 -10.90 -15.16
N ALA A 64 -2.29 -10.35 -15.91
CA ALA A 64 -2.27 -10.31 -17.38
C ALA A 64 -1.48 -9.12 -17.95
N LEU A 65 -1.03 -8.20 -17.10
CA LEU A 65 -0.22 -7.02 -17.47
C LEU A 65 1.27 -7.20 -17.14
N THR A 66 1.69 -8.36 -16.64
CA THR A 66 3.10 -8.61 -16.30
C THR A 66 3.94 -8.93 -17.55
N GLY A 67 4.85 -8.04 -17.97
CA GLY A 67 5.82 -8.29 -19.06
C GLY A 67 5.75 -7.27 -20.22
N CYS A 68 6.06 -7.69 -21.45
CA CYS A 68 5.91 -6.87 -22.67
C CYS A 68 4.42 -6.68 -23.09
N GLU A 69 3.48 -7.26 -22.33
CA GLU A 69 2.03 -7.25 -22.64
C GLU A 69 1.35 -5.91 -22.35
N VAL A 70 2.05 -4.94 -21.74
CA VAL A 70 1.59 -3.54 -21.59
C VAL A 70 1.35 -2.88 -22.95
N VAL A 71 1.94 -3.40 -24.03
CA VAL A 71 1.72 -2.95 -25.41
C VAL A 71 0.34 -3.39 -25.95
N CYS A 72 -0.35 -4.31 -25.26
CA CYS A 72 -1.69 -4.76 -25.62
C CYS A 72 -2.76 -3.75 -25.16
N GLY A 73 -3.20 -2.89 -26.08
CA GLY A 73 -4.17 -1.84 -25.79
C GLY A 73 -5.49 -2.34 -25.19
N ASP A 74 -5.97 -3.52 -25.59
CA ASP A 74 -7.27 -4.05 -25.16
C ASP A 74 -7.32 -4.36 -23.64
N ILE A 75 -6.27 -4.96 -23.07
CA ILE A 75 -6.22 -5.25 -21.63
C ILE A 75 -6.03 -3.97 -20.82
N VAL A 76 -5.22 -3.02 -21.33
CA VAL A 76 -5.03 -1.71 -20.69
C VAL A 76 -6.36 -0.95 -20.65
N GLN A 77 -7.10 -0.93 -21.76
CA GLN A 77 -8.41 -0.29 -21.81
C GLN A 77 -9.44 -1.01 -20.92
N ALA A 78 -9.44 -2.34 -20.89
CA ALA A 78 -10.32 -3.11 -20.02
C ALA A 78 -10.05 -2.83 -18.54
N MET A 79 -8.78 -2.70 -18.14
CA MET A 79 -8.40 -2.33 -16.78
C MET A 79 -8.81 -0.91 -16.41
N ALA A 80 -8.66 0.07 -17.32
CA ALA A 80 -9.16 1.42 -17.11
C ALA A 80 -10.69 1.44 -16.92
N ASN A 81 -11.43 0.72 -17.77
CA ASN A 81 -12.89 0.58 -17.64
C ASN A 81 -13.28 -0.09 -16.32
N LEU A 82 -12.51 -1.08 -15.86
CA LEU A 82 -12.72 -1.74 -14.58
C LEU A 82 -12.51 -0.78 -13.40
N ASP A 83 -11.46 0.03 -13.43
CA ASP A 83 -11.19 1.04 -12.40
C ASP A 83 -12.31 2.08 -12.34
N ASP A 84 -12.80 2.56 -13.50
CA ASP A 84 -13.94 3.49 -13.56
C ASP A 84 -15.22 2.86 -12.99
N ALA A 85 -15.53 1.62 -13.40
CA ALA A 85 -16.70 0.89 -12.92
C ALA A 85 -16.64 0.67 -11.40
N ARG A 86 -15.48 0.24 -10.89
CA ARG A 86 -15.26 0.04 -9.45
C ARG A 86 -15.38 1.35 -8.69
N THR A 87 -14.74 2.43 -9.16
CA THR A 87 -14.81 3.76 -8.54
C THR A 87 -16.26 4.24 -8.41
N ALA A 88 -17.05 4.11 -9.47
CA ALA A 88 -18.47 4.47 -9.44
C ALA A 88 -19.26 3.67 -8.40
N ARG A 89 -19.03 2.35 -8.32
CA ARG A 89 -19.72 1.47 -7.34
C ARG A 89 -19.26 1.71 -5.91
N ILE A 90 -17.97 1.98 -5.68
CA ILE A 90 -17.44 2.32 -4.35
C ILE A 90 -18.06 3.62 -3.85
N LYS A 91 -18.17 4.63 -4.71
CA LYS A 91 -18.84 5.88 -4.36
C LYS A 91 -20.31 5.65 -3.95
N GLN A 92 -21.03 4.78 -4.65
CA GLN A 92 -22.41 4.41 -4.32
C GLN A 92 -22.54 3.57 -3.04
N ALA A 93 -21.54 2.72 -2.75
CA ALA A 93 -21.55 1.81 -1.62
C ALA A 93 -20.88 2.36 -0.36
N MET A 94 -20.31 3.58 -0.39
CA MET A 94 -19.33 4.03 0.59
C MET A 94 -19.79 3.89 2.05
N ASP A 95 -21.03 4.26 2.34
CA ASP A 95 -21.60 4.19 3.70
C ASP A 95 -22.04 2.78 4.12
N ARG A 96 -21.96 1.82 3.20
CA ARG A 96 -22.34 0.40 3.40
C ARG A 96 -21.13 -0.53 3.41
N LEU A 97 -19.95 -0.02 3.05
CA LEU A 97 -18.70 -0.77 3.10
C LEU A 97 -18.22 -0.92 4.55
N THR A 98 -17.59 -2.06 4.86
CA THR A 98 -16.96 -2.23 6.16
C THR A 98 -15.73 -1.32 6.27
N PRO A 99 -15.35 -0.88 7.49
CA PRO A 99 -14.13 -0.10 7.69
C PRO A 99 -12.87 -0.76 7.12
N ALA A 100 -12.75 -2.08 7.25
CA ALA A 100 -11.64 -2.83 6.68
C ALA A 100 -11.60 -2.73 5.15
N LYS A 101 -12.76 -2.77 4.48
CA LYS A 101 -12.84 -2.65 3.02
C LYS A 101 -12.57 -1.22 2.54
N LEU A 102 -13.01 -0.21 3.30
CA LEU A 102 -12.63 1.18 3.03
C LEU A 102 -11.11 1.39 3.13
N ALA A 103 -10.47 0.82 4.15
CA ALA A 103 -9.01 0.88 4.29
C ALA A 103 -8.29 0.18 3.15
N GLU A 104 -8.75 -1.01 2.72
CA GLU A 104 -8.21 -1.72 1.55
C GLU A 104 -8.30 -0.88 0.27
N TYR A 105 -9.45 -0.25 0.01
CA TYR A 105 -9.60 0.61 -1.18
C TYR A 105 -8.74 1.87 -1.10
N PHE A 106 -8.59 2.46 0.09
CA PHE A 106 -7.80 3.66 0.27
C PHE A 106 -6.33 3.47 -0.15
N GLU A 107 -5.75 2.31 0.14
CA GLU A 107 -4.37 1.98 -0.24
C GLU A 107 -4.19 1.80 -1.75
N GLY A 108 -5.23 1.39 -2.48
CA GLY A 108 -5.16 1.20 -3.93
C GLY A 108 -4.96 2.49 -4.71
N ASP A 109 -4.02 2.49 -5.65
CA ASP A 109 -3.71 3.65 -6.52
C ASP A 109 -4.89 4.08 -7.41
N SER A 110 -5.73 3.15 -7.86
CA SER A 110 -6.89 3.48 -8.71
C SER A 110 -8.02 4.20 -7.96
N MET A 111 -7.92 4.33 -6.63
CA MET A 111 -8.95 4.95 -5.78
C MET A 111 -8.60 6.36 -5.30
N LEU A 112 -7.53 6.95 -5.85
CA LEU A 112 -7.13 8.34 -5.54
C LEU A 112 -8.31 9.34 -5.54
N PRO A 113 -9.27 9.31 -6.50
CA PRO A 113 -10.38 10.26 -6.51
C PRO A 113 -11.34 10.16 -5.33
N LEU A 114 -11.35 9.04 -4.60
CA LEU A 114 -12.28 8.81 -3.48
C LEU A 114 -11.61 8.98 -2.11
N ARG A 115 -10.29 9.21 -2.06
CA ARG A 115 -9.55 9.27 -0.78
C ARG A 115 -10.04 10.41 0.12
N ASP A 116 -10.45 11.55 -0.43
CA ASP A 116 -11.04 12.66 0.32
C ASP A 116 -12.33 12.24 1.06
N ASP A 117 -13.19 11.47 0.40
CA ASP A 117 -14.45 10.99 0.97
C ASP A 117 -14.25 9.83 1.96
N MET A 118 -13.26 8.97 1.71
CA MET A 118 -12.94 7.81 2.54
C MET A 118 -12.22 8.19 3.83
N ALA A 119 -11.28 9.14 3.78
CA ALA A 119 -10.44 9.51 4.91
C ALA A 119 -11.22 9.80 6.21
N PRO A 120 -12.24 10.70 6.25
CA PRO A 120 -12.97 10.96 7.49
C PRO A 120 -13.71 9.73 8.02
N ARG A 121 -14.21 8.85 7.14
CA ARG A 121 -14.89 7.59 7.53
C ARG A 121 -13.92 6.59 8.14
N ILE A 122 -12.74 6.44 7.54
CA ILE A 122 -11.66 5.60 8.06
C ILE A 122 -11.22 6.08 9.44
N LEU A 123 -11.02 7.40 9.61
CA LEU A 123 -10.61 7.97 10.89
C LEU A 123 -11.68 7.79 11.99
N ALA A 124 -12.95 8.00 11.66
CA ALA A 124 -14.05 7.76 12.58
C ALA A 124 -14.11 6.29 13.03
N ALA A 125 -13.95 5.35 12.10
CA ALA A 125 -13.94 3.93 12.42
C ALA A 125 -12.71 3.50 13.23
N ALA A 126 -11.53 4.06 12.92
CA ALA A 126 -10.30 3.80 13.67
C ALA A 126 -10.38 4.30 15.12
N GLN A 127 -11.05 5.44 15.35
CA GLN A 127 -11.28 5.99 16.69
C GLN A 127 -12.14 5.05 17.55
N ALA A 128 -13.12 4.37 16.95
CA ALA A 128 -14.01 3.44 17.64
C ALA A 128 -13.45 2.01 17.80
N SER A 129 -12.34 1.69 17.11
CA SER A 129 -11.76 0.34 17.09
C SER A 129 -10.91 0.05 18.34
N THR A 130 -11.10 -1.12 18.94
CA THR A 130 -10.34 -1.56 20.13
C THR A 130 -8.98 -2.22 19.83
N GLY A 131 -8.53 -2.29 18.58
CA GLY A 131 -7.22 -2.87 18.25
C GLY A 131 -7.21 -4.40 18.07
N THR A 132 -8.31 -4.98 17.60
CA THR A 132 -8.37 -6.41 17.22
C THR A 132 -7.65 -6.67 15.90
N ALA A 133 -7.20 -7.90 15.65
CA ALA A 133 -6.53 -8.29 14.40
C ALA A 133 -7.30 -7.93 13.11
N VAL A 134 -8.63 -8.00 13.13
CA VAL A 134 -9.48 -7.61 11.99
C VAL A 134 -9.34 -6.12 11.61
N ASN A 135 -8.98 -5.28 12.57
CA ASN A 135 -8.88 -3.83 12.38
C ASN A 135 -7.43 -3.34 12.27
N SER A 136 -6.45 -4.24 12.19
CA SER A 136 -5.02 -3.88 12.17
C SER A 136 -4.69 -3.00 10.95
N ARG A 137 -5.14 -3.41 9.76
CA ARG A 137 -5.06 -2.62 8.51
C ARG A 137 -5.78 -1.28 8.61
N LEU A 138 -6.99 -1.25 9.16
CA LEU A 138 -7.76 -0.01 9.35
C LEU A 138 -6.97 1.01 10.18
N LEU A 139 -6.39 0.57 11.28
CA LEU A 139 -5.60 1.40 12.18
C LEU A 139 -4.32 1.89 11.49
N ARG A 140 -3.64 1.03 10.74
CA ARG A 140 -2.45 1.41 9.97
C ARG A 140 -2.79 2.48 8.93
N VAL A 141 -3.82 2.29 8.13
CA VAL A 141 -4.26 3.26 7.11
C VAL A 141 -4.70 4.59 7.74
N ALA A 142 -5.41 4.54 8.87
CA ALA A 142 -5.75 5.75 9.63
C ALA A 142 -4.48 6.50 10.11
N GLY A 143 -3.47 5.76 10.56
CA GLY A 143 -2.16 6.31 10.92
C GLY A 143 -1.47 7.00 9.74
N GLN A 144 -1.51 6.41 8.55
CA GLN A 144 -0.98 7.02 7.31
C GLN A 144 -1.71 8.32 6.98
N ILE A 145 -3.04 8.34 7.05
CA ILE A 145 -3.87 9.52 6.77
C ILE A 145 -3.46 10.70 7.65
N VAL A 146 -3.35 10.51 8.97
CA VAL A 146 -3.00 11.59 9.91
C VAL A 146 -1.51 11.93 9.88
N ARG A 147 -0.64 10.99 9.53
CA ARG A 147 0.79 11.24 9.32
C ARG A 147 1.02 12.16 8.12
N ASP A 148 0.36 11.86 7.01
CA ASP A 148 0.59 12.55 5.73
C ASP A 148 -0.07 13.92 5.71
N GLY A 149 -1.19 14.08 6.42
CA GLY A 149 -1.86 15.38 6.57
C GLY A 149 -2.49 15.92 5.28
N LYS A 150 -2.66 15.07 4.26
CA LYS A 150 -3.22 15.45 2.96
C LYS A 150 -4.72 15.68 3.02
N TYR A 151 -5.42 14.88 3.83
CA TYR A 151 -6.88 14.83 3.92
C TYR A 151 -7.43 15.41 5.22
N VAL A 152 -6.57 15.55 6.22
CA VAL A 152 -6.86 16.04 7.57
C VAL A 152 -5.63 16.75 8.11
N ILE A 153 -5.75 17.45 9.24
CA ILE A 153 -4.60 18.08 9.90
C ILE A 153 -3.59 17.00 10.31
N ARG A 154 -2.32 17.20 9.92
CA ARG A 154 -1.21 16.34 10.27
C ARG A 154 -1.05 16.23 11.79
N SER A 155 -0.89 15.01 12.29
CA SER A 155 -0.60 14.75 13.71
C SER A 155 0.31 13.55 13.88
N SER A 156 1.57 13.80 14.22
CA SER A 156 2.57 12.76 14.47
C SER A 156 2.20 11.88 15.67
N ASP A 157 1.71 12.48 16.76
CA ASP A 157 1.34 11.72 17.97
C ASP A 157 0.20 10.74 17.69
N LYS A 158 -0.84 11.19 16.98
CA LYS A 158 -1.95 10.33 16.57
C LYS A 158 -1.51 9.26 15.59
N ALA A 159 -0.63 9.60 14.65
CA ALA A 159 -0.05 8.62 13.73
C ALA A 159 0.68 7.52 14.53
N ALA A 160 1.53 7.92 15.48
CA ALA A 160 2.31 7.00 16.29
C ALA A 160 1.43 6.06 17.12
N GLU A 161 0.37 6.59 17.73
CA GLU A 161 -0.62 5.82 18.48
C GLU A 161 -1.35 4.80 17.59
N LEU A 162 -1.83 5.23 16.42
CA LEU A 162 -2.57 4.38 15.48
C LEU A 162 -1.68 3.26 14.93
N PHE A 163 -0.44 3.56 14.57
CA PHE A 163 0.54 2.55 14.15
C PHE A 163 0.89 1.58 15.28
N ALA A 164 1.04 2.06 16.52
CA ALA A 164 1.30 1.18 17.66
C ALA A 164 0.13 0.21 17.91
N ARG A 165 -1.11 0.72 17.83
CA ARG A 165 -2.33 -0.11 17.95
C ARG A 165 -2.45 -1.11 16.81
N ALA A 166 -2.11 -0.72 15.57
CA ALA A 166 -2.08 -1.63 14.43
C ALA A 166 -1.03 -2.74 14.60
N TRP A 167 0.16 -2.40 15.08
CA TRP A 167 1.23 -3.36 15.35
C TRP A 167 0.85 -4.36 16.45
N LEU A 168 0.27 -3.87 17.56
CA LEU A 168 -0.26 -4.74 18.63
C LEU A 168 -1.40 -5.65 18.13
N ALA A 169 -2.16 -5.20 17.14
CA ALA A 169 -3.17 -5.98 16.45
C ALA A 169 -2.59 -6.98 15.43
N GLY A 170 -1.27 -7.04 15.26
CA GLY A 170 -0.60 -8.01 14.39
C GLY A 170 -0.28 -7.52 12.97
N ASP A 171 -0.36 -6.21 12.69
CA ASP A 171 0.12 -5.65 11.42
C ASP A 171 1.62 -5.29 11.49
N PRO A 172 2.52 -6.08 10.88
CA PRO A 172 3.95 -5.82 10.95
C PRO A 172 4.36 -4.55 10.18
N THR A 173 3.62 -4.18 9.13
CA THR A 173 3.89 -2.98 8.32
C THR A 173 3.74 -1.71 9.16
N ALA A 174 2.87 -1.73 10.17
CA ALA A 174 2.70 -0.60 11.08
C ALA A 174 3.98 -0.26 11.88
N ALA A 175 4.82 -1.25 12.21
CA ALA A 175 6.11 -0.99 12.83
C ALA A 175 7.06 -0.23 11.89
N ALA A 176 7.08 -0.56 10.60
CA ALA A 176 7.84 0.17 9.60
C ALA A 176 7.32 1.60 9.42
N ASN A 177 5.99 1.80 9.43
CA ASN A 177 5.41 3.15 9.37
C ASN A 177 5.79 3.99 10.59
N ASN A 178 5.82 3.38 11.78
CA ASN A 178 6.28 4.06 12.99
C ASN A 178 7.77 4.40 12.94
N ALA A 179 8.62 3.47 12.51
CA ALA A 179 10.05 3.71 12.35
C ALA A 179 10.33 4.90 11.42
N GLN A 180 9.60 4.96 10.30
CA GLN A 180 9.67 6.05 9.35
C GLN A 180 9.19 7.38 9.93
N LEU A 181 8.07 7.37 10.67
CA LEU A 181 7.55 8.56 11.34
C LEU A 181 8.61 9.14 12.27
N TYR A 182 9.19 8.32 13.15
CA TYR A 182 10.20 8.80 14.11
C TYR A 182 11.51 9.23 13.44
N ASP A 183 11.97 8.55 12.38
CA ASP A 183 13.15 9.00 11.62
C ASP A 183 12.90 10.37 10.98
N SER A 184 11.69 10.64 10.48
CA SER A 184 11.29 11.96 9.96
C SER A 184 11.21 13.06 11.02
N LEU A 185 11.02 12.68 12.29
CA LEU A 185 11.03 13.57 13.45
C LEU A 185 12.43 13.71 14.07
N HIS A 186 13.43 13.05 13.49
CA HIS A 186 14.80 12.94 14.03
C HIS A 186 14.90 12.28 15.42
N ASP A 187 13.86 11.55 15.85
CA ASP A 187 13.90 10.75 17.07
C ASP A 187 14.50 9.38 16.75
N LEU A 188 15.83 9.34 16.70
CA LEU A 188 16.57 8.13 16.30
C LEU A 188 16.39 6.96 17.28
N ASN A 189 16.11 7.24 18.56
CA ASN A 189 15.88 6.20 19.56
C ASN A 189 14.59 5.44 19.24
N ASN A 190 13.49 6.17 19.04
CA ASN A 190 12.21 5.56 18.70
C ASN A 190 12.21 4.99 17.28
N ALA A 191 12.86 5.65 16.32
CA ALA A 191 13.01 5.12 14.97
C ALA A 191 13.69 3.74 14.98
N TYR A 192 14.77 3.59 15.78
CA TYR A 192 15.48 2.32 15.91
C TYR A 192 14.67 1.25 16.65
N LEU A 193 13.99 1.61 17.75
CA LEU A 193 13.07 0.71 18.44
C LEU A 193 12.04 0.10 17.46
N TRP A 194 11.39 0.94 16.67
CA TRP A 194 10.34 0.50 15.74
C TRP A 194 10.91 -0.26 14.53
N ALA A 195 12.11 0.10 14.07
CA ALA A 195 12.81 -0.65 13.02
C ALA A 195 13.17 -2.08 13.46
N LEU A 196 13.50 -2.30 14.75
CA LEU A 196 13.76 -3.65 15.28
C LEU A 196 12.50 -4.51 15.41
N ARG A 197 11.33 -3.89 15.63
CA ARG A 197 10.03 -4.58 15.71
C ARG A 197 9.50 -5.01 14.35
N CYS A 198 10.02 -4.38 13.31
CA CYS A 198 9.72 -4.70 11.94
C CYS A 198 10.48 -5.97 11.50
N ARG A 199 9.83 -7.13 11.64
CA ARG A 199 10.37 -8.44 11.22
C ARG A 199 10.09 -8.72 9.74
N ALA A 200 10.70 -9.77 9.18
CA ALA A 200 10.89 -10.15 7.76
C ALA A 200 9.85 -9.75 6.68
N GLU A 201 8.62 -9.38 7.03
CA GLU A 201 7.52 -9.08 6.10
C GLU A 201 7.03 -7.61 6.15
N CYS A 202 7.82 -6.68 6.70
CA CYS A 202 7.50 -5.27 6.52
C CYS A 202 7.85 -4.81 5.09
N HIS A 203 7.00 -5.13 4.15
CA HIS A 203 6.99 -4.43 2.88
C HIS A 203 6.05 -3.23 3.03
N PRO A 204 6.57 -2.00 3.17
CA PRO A 204 5.73 -0.85 2.92
C PRO A 204 5.25 -0.91 1.47
N ASP A 205 3.96 -1.21 1.28
CA ASP A 205 3.31 -1.24 -0.03
C ASP A 205 3.40 0.13 -0.75
N ASP A 206 3.68 1.20 0.00
CA ASP A 206 3.55 2.58 -0.45
C ASP A 206 4.87 3.23 -0.88
N GLY A 207 5.68 2.62 -1.76
CA GLY A 207 6.86 3.29 -2.37
C GLY A 207 7.91 3.86 -1.40
N TYR A 208 7.78 3.62 -0.09
CA TYR A 208 8.64 4.14 0.95
C TYR A 208 9.68 3.08 1.29
N ARG A 209 10.96 3.44 1.25
CA ARG A 209 12.00 2.48 1.63
C ARG A 209 11.91 2.21 3.13
N PRO A 210 11.83 0.94 3.58
CA PRO A 210 11.86 0.64 5.00
C PRO A 210 13.12 1.22 5.62
N VAL A 211 13.00 1.80 6.81
CA VAL A 211 14.13 2.41 7.51
C VAL A 211 15.11 1.30 7.87
N ASN A 212 16.34 1.40 7.37
CA ASN A 212 17.37 0.42 7.64
C ASN A 212 17.84 0.54 9.10
N ALA A 213 17.58 -0.49 9.90
CA ALA A 213 17.97 -0.57 11.30
C ALA A 213 19.48 -0.40 11.50
N GLU A 214 20.32 -0.90 10.59
CA GLU A 214 21.78 -0.75 10.69
C GLU A 214 22.23 0.70 10.46
N SER A 215 21.57 1.40 9.54
CA SER A 215 21.82 2.84 9.31
C SER A 215 21.45 3.66 10.56
N LEU A 216 20.31 3.36 11.20
CA LEU A 216 19.92 3.96 12.48
C LEU A 216 20.92 3.64 13.59
N ARG A 217 21.32 2.36 13.72
CA ARG A 217 22.25 1.87 14.74
C ARG A 217 23.57 2.65 14.73
N SER A 218 24.13 2.92 13.54
CA SER A 218 25.41 3.64 13.40
C SER A 218 25.39 5.08 13.94
N ARG A 219 24.20 5.66 14.10
CA ARG A 219 23.98 7.04 14.57
C ARG A 219 23.65 7.11 16.07
N LEU A 220 23.60 5.98 16.76
CA LEU A 220 23.19 5.88 18.16
C LEU A 220 24.37 5.57 19.09
N SER A 221 24.25 6.02 20.34
CA SER A 221 25.17 5.60 21.41
C SER A 221 24.93 4.12 21.80
N THR A 222 25.95 3.45 22.31
CA THR A 222 25.83 2.06 22.81
C THR A 222 24.76 1.90 23.90
N ALA A 223 24.52 2.95 24.71
CA ALA A 223 23.45 2.93 25.71
C ALA A 223 22.06 2.96 25.06
N ALA A 224 21.86 3.84 24.07
CA ALA A 224 20.61 3.94 23.32
C ALA A 224 20.30 2.68 22.52
N ILE A 225 21.32 2.06 21.90
CA ILE A 225 21.21 0.78 21.20
C ILE A 225 20.67 -0.29 22.15
N ARG A 226 21.32 -0.50 23.30
CA ARG A 226 20.91 -1.53 24.28
C ARG A 226 19.51 -1.28 24.82
N GLN A 227 19.16 -0.02 25.07
CA GLN A 227 17.82 0.34 25.52
C GLN A 227 16.75 -0.01 24.47
N ALA A 228 16.99 0.33 23.21
CA ALA A 228 16.07 0.03 22.12
C ALA A 228 15.95 -1.48 21.84
N GLU A 229 17.06 -2.22 21.87
CA GLU A 229 17.05 -3.68 21.72
C GLU A 229 16.25 -4.36 22.82
N GLN A 230 16.41 -3.94 24.08
CA GLN A 230 15.64 -4.46 25.20
C GLN A 230 14.15 -4.11 25.08
N ALA A 231 13.83 -2.86 24.75
CA ALA A 231 12.46 -2.41 24.55
C ALA A 231 11.77 -3.08 23.34
N ALA A 232 12.52 -3.42 22.29
CA ALA A 232 11.96 -4.07 21.11
C ALA A 232 11.39 -5.47 21.42
N LEU A 233 11.91 -6.13 22.47
CA LEU A 233 11.43 -7.43 22.94
C LEU A 233 10.17 -7.32 23.81
N ASP A 234 9.89 -6.15 24.38
CA ASP A 234 8.74 -5.89 25.24
C ASP A 234 7.66 -5.10 24.47
N PRO A 235 6.53 -5.72 24.09
CA PRO A 235 5.47 -5.03 23.34
C PRO A 235 4.75 -3.94 24.14
N THR A 236 4.94 -3.87 25.46
CA THR A 236 4.31 -2.84 26.30
C THR A 236 5.03 -1.49 26.23
N VAL A 237 6.29 -1.47 25.77
CA VAL A 237 7.09 -0.24 25.65
C VAL A 237 6.82 0.43 24.31
N LEU A 238 5.90 1.40 24.25
CA LEU A 238 5.52 2.02 22.96
C LEU A 238 6.46 3.15 22.51
N SER A 239 7.24 3.71 23.43
CA SER A 239 8.25 4.72 23.13
C SER A 239 9.39 4.71 24.14
N LEU A 240 10.53 5.23 23.71
CA LEU A 240 11.67 5.59 24.54
C LEU A 240 11.65 7.10 24.79
N ALA A 241 12.28 7.52 25.89
CA ALA A 241 12.53 8.94 26.10
C ALA A 241 13.38 9.48 24.93
N GLY A 242 12.85 10.51 24.27
CA GLY A 242 13.53 11.18 23.17
C GLY A 242 14.82 11.88 23.62
N ARG A 243 15.70 12.15 22.66
CA ARG A 243 16.73 13.18 22.77
C ARG A 243 16.53 14.19 21.66
#